data_AF-A0A0C3AV57-F1
#
_entry.id   AF-A0A0C3AV57-F1
#
_cell.length_a   1.000
_cell.length_b   1.000
_cell.length_c   1.000
_cell.angle_alpha   90.00
_cell.angle_beta   90.00
_cell.angle_gamma   90.00
#
_symmetry.space_group_name_H-M   'P 1'
#
loop_
_entity.id
_entity.type
_entity.pdbx_description
1 polymer ?
#
loop_
_entity_poly.entity_id
_entity_poly.type
_entity_poly.pdbx_seq_one_letter_code
_entity_poly.pdbx_strand_id
1 'polypeptide(L)' 'QRKYRCSICTSPHSRKADLDRHIRSVHTQESPYQCLGCGERFVRSDARGLHWKNVPTCHANHVKKEGH' A
#
# COMPACT_ATOMS: atom_id res chain seq x y z
N GLN A 1 -19.02 11.76 8.10
CA GLN A 1 -19.86 10.57 8.39
C GLN A 1 -19.03 9.31 8.16
N ARG A 2 -18.94 8.39 9.14
CA ARG A 2 -18.23 7.11 8.98
C ARG A 2 -19.23 6.00 8.68
N LYS A 3 -19.65 5.94 7.41
CA LYS A 3 -20.73 5.05 6.95
C LYS A 3 -20.26 3.60 6.76
N TYR A 4 -18.97 3.38 6.54
CA TYR A 4 -18.43 2.07 6.21
C TYR A 4 -17.81 1.45 7.46
N ARG A 5 -18.28 0.27 7.87
CA ARG A 5 -17.76 -0.44 9.04
C ARG A 5 -17.13 -1.75 8.62
N CYS A 6 -16.02 -2.11 9.25
CA CYS A 6 -15.42 -3.43 9.05
C CYS A 6 -16.33 -4.52 9.58
N SER A 7 -16.60 -5.56 8.79
CA SER A 7 -17.40 -6.70 9.22
C SER A 7 -16.66 -7.61 10.21
N ILE A 8 -15.33 -7.52 10.27
CA ILE A 8 -14.48 -8.38 11.12
C ILE A 8 -14.25 -7.75 12.49
N CYS A 9 -13.83 -6.47 12.54
CA CYS A 9 -13.51 -5.78 13.79
C CYS A 9 -14.36 -4.54 14.06
N THR A 10 -15.42 -4.28 13.28
CA THR A 10 -16.36 -3.14 13.44
C THR A 10 -15.77 -1.74 13.35
N SER A 11 -14.48 -1.63 12.99
CA SER A 11 -13.79 -0.35 12.83
C SER A 11 -14.50 0.57 11.83
N PRO A 12 -14.78 1.83 12.19
CA PRO A 12 -15.51 2.76 11.34
C PRO A 12 -14.59 3.54 10.40
N HIS A 13 -14.95 3.59 9.13
CA HIS A 13 -14.24 4.27 8.04
C HIS A 13 -15.17 5.27 7.32
N SER A 14 -14.57 6.35 6.81
CA SER A 14 -15.28 7.42 6.09
C SER A 14 -15.59 7.06 4.64
N ARG A 15 -14.74 6.25 3.99
CA ARG A 15 -14.91 5.83 2.59
C ARG A 15 -14.80 4.31 2.46
N LYS A 16 -15.45 3.74 1.44
CA LYS A 16 -15.33 2.32 1.09
C LYS A 16 -13.88 1.93 0.81
N ALA A 17 -13.15 2.75 0.06
CA ALA A 17 -11.73 2.50 -0.24
C ALA A 17 -10.86 2.43 1.03
N ASP A 18 -11.18 3.21 2.08
CA ASP A 18 -10.47 3.17 3.36
C ASP A 18 -10.77 1.87 4.12
N LEU A 19 -12.02 1.37 4.05
CA LEU A 19 -12.42 0.08 4.60
C LEU A 19 -11.74 -1.09 3.84
N ASP A 20 -11.78 -1.09 2.51
CA ASP A 20 -11.17 -2.13 1.68
C ASP A 20 -9.65 -2.21 1.95
N ARG A 21 -8.98 -1.05 2.10
CA ARG A 21 -7.58 -0.99 2.51
C ARG A 21 -7.35 -1.55 3.91
N HIS A 22 -8.21 -1.21 4.87
CA HIS A 22 -8.12 -1.72 6.23
C HIS A 22 -8.21 -3.24 6.28
N ILE A 23 -9.19 -3.82 5.58
CA ILE A 23 -9.35 -5.28 5.47
C ILE A 23 -8.07 -5.88 4.90
N ARG A 24 -7.54 -5.30 3.81
CA ARG A 24 -6.29 -5.76 3.21
C ARG A 24 -5.11 -5.77 4.18
N SER A 25 -4.85 -4.64 4.84
CA SER A 25 -3.69 -4.49 5.73
C SER A 25 -3.81 -5.26 7.05
N VAL A 26 -5.00 -5.34 7.64
CA VAL A 26 -5.16 -5.83 9.02
C VAL A 26 -5.58 -7.30 9.06
N HIS A 27 -6.44 -7.72 8.13
CA HIS A 27 -7.06 -9.04 8.19
C HIS A 27 -6.50 -10.02 7.16
N THR A 28 -6.13 -9.56 5.96
CA THR A 28 -5.60 -10.44 4.91
C THR A 28 -4.08 -10.40 4.77
N GLN A 29 -3.43 -9.38 5.33
CA GLN A 29 -2.00 -9.08 5.15
C GLN A 29 -1.55 -8.97 3.67
N GLU A 30 -2.49 -8.74 2.76
CA GLU A 30 -2.21 -8.57 1.34
C GLU A 30 -1.50 -7.24 1.09
N SER A 31 -0.30 -7.34 0.51
CA SER A 31 0.56 -6.21 0.16
C SER A 31 0.95 -6.32 -1.32
N PRO A 32 0.05 -5.92 -2.24
CA PRO A 32 0.24 -6.12 -3.67
C PRO A 32 1.34 -5.24 -4.26
N TYR A 33 1.74 -4.18 -3.57
CA TYR A 33 2.72 -3.23 -4.08
C TYR A 33 4.12 -3.61 -3.60
N GLN A 34 4.84 -4.40 -4.37
CA GLN A 34 6.22 -4.76 -4.05
C GLN A 34 7.23 -3.76 -4.62
N CYS A 35 8.25 -3.40 -3.84
CA CYS A 35 9.47 -2.78 -4.34
C CYS A 35 10.38 -3.87 -4.88
N LEU A 36 10.68 -3.86 -6.18
CA LEU A 36 11.55 -4.86 -6.79
C LEU A 36 13.03 -4.68 -6.46
N GLY A 37 13.42 -3.49 -5.95
CA GLY A 37 14.80 -3.21 -5.56
C GLY A 37 15.22 -3.88 -4.25
N CYS A 38 14.31 -3.96 -3.27
CA CYS A 38 14.58 -4.53 -1.95
C CYS A 38 13.62 -5.66 -1.54
N GLY A 39 12.58 -5.93 -2.34
CA GLY A 39 11.56 -6.94 -2.06
C GLY A 39 10.46 -6.49 -1.09
N GLU A 40 10.56 -5.30 -0.50
CA GLU A 40 9.63 -4.79 0.51
C GLU A 40 8.21 -4.61 -0.08
N ARG A 41 7.19 -5.04 0.67
CA ARG A 41 5.80 -5.04 0.21
C ARG A 41 4.98 -4.00 0.95
N PHE A 42 4.18 -3.26 0.19
CA PHE A 42 3.33 -2.19 0.67
C PHE A 42 1.87 -2.51 0.36
N VAL A 43 0.97 -2.09 1.25
CA VAL A 43 -0.48 -2.20 1.03
C VAL A 43 -0.99 -1.09 0.11
N ARG A 44 -0.20 -0.04 -0.11
CA ARG A 44 -0.55 1.11 -0.95
C ARG A 44 0.56 1.46 -1.95
N SER A 45 0.15 1.92 -3.13
CA SER A 45 1.07 2.38 -4.19
C SER A 45 1.87 3.61 -3.77
N ASP A 46 1.24 4.56 -3.08
CA ASP A 46 1.88 5.79 -2.62
C ASP A 46 2.89 5.55 -1.50
N ALA A 47 2.63 4.58 -0.61
CA ALA A 47 3.61 4.14 0.39
C ALA A 47 4.87 3.56 -0.28
N ARG A 48 4.70 2.72 -1.31
CA ARG A 48 5.83 2.22 -2.12
C ARG A 48 6.55 3.35 -2.86
N GLY A 49 5.79 4.30 -3.42
CA GLY A 49 6.35 5.46 -4.11
C GLY A 49 7.16 6.36 -3.18
N LEU A 50 6.70 6.56 -1.94
CA LEU A 50 7.44 7.28 -0.91
C LEU A 50 8.70 6.51 -0.50
N HIS A 51 8.61 5.18 -0.34
CA HIS A 51 9.77 4.33 -0.08
C HIS A 51 10.85 4.52 -1.16
N TRP A 52 10.49 4.49 -2.45
CA TRP A 52 11.47 4.75 -3.51
C TRP A 52 12.11 6.12 -3.40
N LYS A 53 11.33 7.18 -3.13
CA LYS A 53 11.86 8.53 -2.97
C LYS A 53 12.83 8.65 -1.78
N ASN A 54 12.57 7.92 -0.70
CA ASN A 54 13.39 7.96 0.51
C ASN A 54 14.58 7.00 0.46
N VAL A 55 14.57 6.00 -0.45
CA VAL A 55 15.61 5.00 -0.61
C VAL A 55 16.22 5.12 -2.01
N PRO A 56 17.29 5.91 -2.19
CA PRO A 56 17.85 6.25 -3.51
C PRO A 56 18.23 5.03 -4.36
N THR A 57 18.70 3.95 -3.73
CA THR A 57 19.02 2.69 -4.40
C THR A 57 17.79 2.04 -5.03
N CYS A 58 16.64 2.10 -4.35
CA CYS A 58 15.37 1.62 -4.86
C CYS A 58 14.74 2.59 -5.87
N HIS A 59 14.95 3.90 -5.72
CA HIS A 59 14.57 4.90 -6.73
C HIS A 59 15.21 4.62 -8.08
N ALA A 60 16.54 4.43 -8.10
CA ALA A 60 17.27 4.15 -9.33
C ALA A 60 16.79 2.86 -10.01
N ASN A 61 16.45 1.83 -9.24
CA ASN A 61 15.89 0.59 -9.77
C ASN A 61 14.47 0.76 -10.34
N HIS A 62 13.64 1.60 -9.72
CA HIS A 62 12.32 1.94 -10.27
C HIS A 62 12.44 2.69 -11.61
N VAL A 63 13.27 3.73 -11.67
CA VAL A 63 13.47 4.52 -12.91
C VAL A 63 14.03 3.66 -14.05
N LYS A 64 14.96 2.75 -13.77
CA LYS A 64 15.51 1.82 -14.78
C LYS A 64 14.48 0.83 -15.34
N LYS A 65 13.41 0.53 -14.60
CA LYS A 65 12.35 -0.42 -15.01
C LYS A 65 11.22 0.25 -15.79
N GLU A 66 10.89 1.50 -15.46
CA GLU A 66 9.81 2.27 -16.10
C GLU A 66 10.30 3.12 -17.29
N GLY A 67 11.62 3.19 -17.51
CA GLY A 67 12.21 3.78 -18.71
C GLY A 67 12.13 2.83 -19.90
N HIS A 68 10.96 2.75 -20.52
CA HIS A 68 10.74 2.21 -21.87
C HIS A 68 9.81 3.14 -22.66
#